data_AF-A0A7R9Z642-F1
#
_entry.id   AF-A0A7R9Z642-F1
#
_cell.length_a   1.000
_cell.length_b   1.000
_cell.length_c   1.000
_cell.angle_alpha   90.00
_cell.angle_beta   90.00
_cell.angle_gamma   90.00
#
_symmetry.space_group_name_H-M   'P 1'
#
loop_
_entity.id
_entity.type
_entity.pdbx_description
1 polymer ?
#
loop_
_entity_poly.entity_id
_entity_poly.type
_entity_poly.pdbx_seq_one_letter_code
_entity_poly.pdbx_strand_id
1 'polypeptide(L)'
;GGGKGGGRTRTRTGIFALGKFDQLRGARPYSAMKSALDSVCDRILSLDADELDSVRTRIRDNLGKNIKVLTDVLPKLVRIVGRQPRGAQPSAVRGVNAKNRFEYLFRRFLSAVASPTRPLCLCLDDIQWADAASMGLVRSLVNDSSNRHLLFVGCYRDDELTEDHPVRMQLNEMEASGAGGGGGGDAIPTTRIVLGNMDEDAVARCVSARLRLPDRLTRSLATVVHRKTLGNAFFVTLFLAGLAEDRLLTFDAEGMRWVWDEDAAEAREVSDDVVEVMAGRIQSMPRAARGLLMAAACVGSVFQYATLQSLLSDSSAGLSVLGRRSSGGGPQGEEHEGTSAFHLGAGLVDSSNDDAALAKTLQRLLKLGLINRLSHSYAHSSSWGGGGKAYKFAHDRIQQAAYSLLSEAERAEMHY
;
A
#
# COMPACT_ATOMS: atom_id res chain seq x y z
N GLY A 1 -57.27 -3.66 3.16
CA GLY A 1 -56.03 -3.67 3.97
C GLY A 1 -55.10 -4.71 3.38
N GLY A 2 -53.82 -4.48 3.11
CA GLY A 2 -52.89 -3.48 3.61
C GLY A 2 -51.54 -4.20 3.59
N GLY A 3 -50.85 -4.16 2.44
CA GLY A 3 -49.61 -4.87 2.20
C GLY A 3 -48.49 -4.36 3.08
N LYS A 4 -47.88 -5.25 3.88
CA LYS A 4 -46.65 -4.95 4.62
C LYS A 4 -45.46 -5.06 3.67
N GLY A 5 -45.01 -3.92 3.18
CA GLY A 5 -43.71 -3.76 2.55
C GLY A 5 -42.60 -4.05 3.56
N GLY A 6 -41.87 -5.14 3.33
CA GLY A 6 -40.61 -5.42 4.02
C GLY A 6 -39.53 -4.46 3.54
N GLY A 7 -39.47 -3.29 4.17
CA GLY A 7 -38.34 -2.37 4.02
C GLY A 7 -37.08 -3.04 4.55
N ARG A 8 -36.27 -3.61 3.66
CA ARG A 8 -34.86 -3.91 3.96
C ARG A 8 -34.21 -2.60 4.38
N THR A 9 -33.83 -2.49 5.65
CA THR A 9 -32.96 -1.43 6.15
C THR A 9 -31.65 -1.51 5.38
N ARG A 10 -31.51 -0.76 4.27
CA ARG A 10 -30.25 -0.61 3.53
C ARG A 10 -29.27 0.02 4.51
N THR A 11 -28.41 -0.80 5.13
CA THR A 11 -27.23 -0.33 5.85
C THR A 11 -26.47 0.60 4.90
N ARG A 12 -26.42 1.90 5.24
CA ARG A 12 -25.65 2.91 4.52
C ARG A 12 -24.19 2.48 4.49
N THR A 13 -23.77 1.83 3.41
CA THR A 13 -22.38 1.42 3.22
C THR A 13 -21.71 2.48 2.36
N GLY A 14 -20.90 3.33 3.00
CA GLY A 14 -20.00 4.23 2.29
C GLY A 14 -19.05 3.45 1.38
N ILE A 15 -18.48 4.13 0.39
CA ILE A 15 -17.41 3.61 -0.45
C ILE A 15 -16.10 4.03 0.20
N PHE A 16 -15.20 3.07 0.39
CA PHE A 16 -13.84 3.32 0.86
C PHE A 16 -12.87 3.07 -0.30
N ALA A 17 -11.99 4.02 -0.56
CA ALA A 17 -10.99 3.95 -1.61
C ALA A 17 -9.62 4.25 -1.01
N LEU A 18 -8.65 3.36 -1.24
CA LEU A 18 -7.29 3.53 -0.76
C LEU A 18 -6.33 3.65 -1.94
N GLY A 19 -5.56 4.73 -1.97
CA GLY A 19 -4.36 4.88 -2.79
C GLY A 19 -3.13 4.93 -1.90
N LYS A 20 -1.98 4.48 -2.39
CA LYS A 20 -0.69 4.58 -1.69
C LYS A 20 0.37 5.11 -2.65
N PHE A 21 1.15 6.10 -2.21
CA PHE A 21 2.33 6.55 -2.94
C PHE A 21 3.52 5.63 -2.64
N ASP A 22 4.41 5.48 -3.62
CA ASP A 22 5.55 4.56 -3.53
C ASP A 22 6.83 5.32 -3.91
N GLN A 23 7.75 5.44 -2.95
CA GLN A 23 9.03 6.13 -3.11
C GLN A 23 9.90 5.51 -4.22
N LEU A 24 9.83 4.19 -4.42
CA LEU A 24 10.75 3.45 -5.29
C LEU A 24 10.29 3.38 -6.75
N ARG A 25 9.01 3.69 -7.04
CA ARG A 25 8.45 3.59 -8.40
C ARG A 25 8.59 4.85 -9.25
N GLY A 26 9.32 5.84 -8.73
CA GLY A 26 9.48 7.16 -9.34
C GLY A 26 8.16 7.95 -9.38
N ALA A 27 8.26 9.27 -9.57
CA ALA A 27 7.11 10.19 -9.56
C ALA A 27 6.23 10.04 -10.82
N ARG A 28 5.61 8.87 -11.03
CA ARG A 28 4.54 8.69 -12.03
C ARG A 28 3.33 9.50 -11.55
N PRO A 29 2.93 10.57 -12.27
CA PRO A 29 1.86 11.44 -11.78
C PRO A 29 0.57 10.67 -11.54
N TYR A 30 -0.09 10.97 -10.43
CA TYR A 30 -1.38 10.40 -10.03
C TYR A 30 -1.38 8.89 -9.76
N SER A 31 -0.23 8.27 -9.49
CA SER A 31 -0.13 6.81 -9.28
C SER A 31 -1.07 6.30 -8.18
N ALA A 32 -0.98 6.87 -6.97
CA ALA A 32 -1.85 6.53 -5.84
C ALA A 32 -3.32 6.79 -6.17
N MET A 33 -3.58 7.88 -6.89
CA MET A 33 -4.92 8.30 -7.26
C MET A 33 -5.59 7.34 -8.25
N LYS A 34 -4.83 6.82 -9.22
CA LYS A 34 -5.31 5.77 -10.13
C LYS A 34 -5.63 4.49 -9.36
N SER A 35 -4.78 4.09 -8.42
CA SER A 35 -5.03 2.92 -7.57
C SER A 35 -6.30 3.10 -6.72
N ALA A 36 -6.52 4.29 -6.17
CA ALA A 36 -7.76 4.59 -5.44
C ALA A 36 -9.00 4.47 -6.36
N LEU A 37 -8.92 4.95 -7.60
CA LEU A 37 -10.03 4.81 -8.56
C LEU A 37 -10.27 3.37 -8.99
N ASP A 38 -9.24 2.55 -9.13
CA ASP A 38 -9.40 1.13 -9.39
C ASP A 38 -10.17 0.45 -8.26
N SER A 39 -9.86 0.81 -6.99
CA SER A 39 -10.59 0.34 -5.81
C SER A 39 -12.07 0.79 -5.82
N VAL A 40 -12.34 2.04 -6.18
CA VAL A 40 -13.71 2.55 -6.37
C VAL A 40 -14.44 1.73 -7.43
N CYS A 41 -13.79 1.44 -8.55
CA CYS A 41 -14.39 0.65 -9.64
C CYS A 41 -14.75 -0.77 -9.18
N ASP A 42 -13.88 -1.45 -8.42
CA ASP A 42 -14.23 -2.77 -7.85
C ASP A 42 -15.44 -2.68 -6.93
N ARG A 43 -15.48 -1.65 -6.08
CA ARG A 43 -16.59 -1.50 -5.15
C ARG A 43 -17.91 -1.30 -5.88
N ILE A 44 -17.91 -0.46 -6.93
CA ILE A 44 -19.08 -0.24 -7.79
C ILE A 44 -19.50 -1.54 -8.48
N LEU A 45 -18.56 -2.32 -9.01
CA LEU A 45 -18.84 -3.59 -9.68
C LEU A 45 -19.37 -4.68 -8.72
N SER A 46 -19.18 -4.52 -7.41
CA SER A 46 -19.71 -5.42 -6.37
C SER A 46 -21.12 -5.06 -5.89
N LEU A 47 -21.71 -3.97 -6.40
CA LEU A 47 -23.06 -3.53 -6.05
C LEU A 47 -24.14 -4.44 -6.66
N ASP A 48 -25.36 -4.34 -6.14
CA ASP A 48 -26.51 -4.96 -6.79
C ASP A 48 -26.80 -4.32 -8.17
N ALA A 49 -27.59 -5.00 -9.00
CA ALA A 49 -27.81 -4.60 -10.38
C ALA A 49 -28.43 -3.19 -10.51
N ASP A 50 -29.40 -2.87 -9.64
CA ASP A 50 -30.11 -1.59 -9.66
C ASP A 50 -29.20 -0.44 -9.22
N GLU A 51 -28.38 -0.67 -8.18
CA GLU A 51 -27.41 0.30 -7.69
C GLU A 51 -26.28 0.52 -8.69
N LEU A 52 -25.77 -0.54 -9.30
CA LEU A 52 -24.77 -0.46 -10.35
C LEU A 52 -25.29 0.37 -11.53
N ASP A 53 -26.55 0.15 -11.95
CA ASP A 53 -27.13 0.90 -13.07
C ASP A 53 -27.38 2.38 -12.71
N SER A 54 -27.81 2.65 -11.49
CA SER A 54 -27.92 4.02 -10.97
C SER A 54 -26.57 4.76 -10.95
N VAL A 55 -25.51 4.10 -10.47
CA VAL A 55 -24.15 4.66 -10.46
C VAL A 55 -23.63 4.85 -11.89
N ARG A 56 -23.83 3.85 -12.76
CA ARG A 56 -23.46 3.91 -14.18
C ARG A 56 -24.09 5.12 -14.87
N THR A 57 -25.39 5.32 -14.68
CA THR A 57 -26.13 6.44 -15.28
C THR A 57 -25.56 7.77 -14.79
N ARG A 58 -25.38 7.94 -13.47
CA ARG A 58 -24.74 9.14 -12.92
C ARG A 58 -23.36 9.39 -13.49
N ILE A 59 -22.50 8.37 -13.60
CA ILE A 59 -21.16 8.51 -14.18
C ILE A 59 -21.26 8.96 -15.64
N ARG A 60 -22.11 8.33 -16.45
CA ARG A 60 -22.27 8.68 -17.88
C ARG A 60 -22.80 10.10 -18.05
N ASP A 61 -23.77 10.52 -17.25
CA ASP A 61 -24.33 11.87 -17.29
C ASP A 61 -23.30 12.92 -16.85
N ASN A 62 -22.50 12.60 -15.82
CA ASN A 62 -21.55 13.55 -15.26
C ASN A 62 -20.28 13.73 -16.12
N LEU A 63 -19.82 12.66 -16.79
CA LEU A 63 -18.62 12.68 -17.64
C LEU A 63 -18.93 12.94 -19.12
N GLY A 64 -20.15 12.60 -19.57
CA GLY A 64 -20.63 12.82 -20.93
C GLY A 64 -19.69 12.25 -22.01
N LYS A 65 -19.42 13.04 -23.05
CA LYS A 65 -18.58 12.67 -24.20
C LYS A 65 -17.10 12.47 -23.85
N ASN A 66 -16.65 12.96 -22.70
CA ASN A 66 -15.25 12.96 -22.29
C ASN A 66 -14.84 11.69 -21.51
N ILE A 67 -15.78 10.78 -21.27
CA ILE A 67 -15.57 9.54 -20.51
C ILE A 67 -14.42 8.68 -21.06
N LYS A 68 -14.13 8.76 -22.36
CA LYS A 68 -13.03 8.04 -23.01
C LYS A 68 -11.66 8.39 -22.42
N VAL A 69 -11.43 9.66 -22.10
CA VAL A 69 -10.17 10.13 -21.51
C VAL A 69 -9.92 9.43 -20.17
N LEU A 70 -10.98 9.23 -19.38
CA LEU A 70 -10.85 8.55 -18.09
C LEU A 70 -10.73 7.03 -18.27
N THR A 71 -11.42 6.42 -19.24
CA THR A 71 -11.28 4.97 -19.54
C THR A 71 -9.93 4.59 -20.15
N ASP A 72 -9.26 5.52 -20.85
CA ASP A 72 -7.91 5.30 -21.38
C ASP A 72 -6.88 5.22 -20.24
N VAL A 73 -7.11 5.95 -19.15
CA VAL A 73 -6.27 5.93 -17.94
C VAL A 73 -6.69 4.83 -16.96
N LEU A 74 -7.99 4.49 -16.93
CA LEU A 74 -8.59 3.51 -16.03
C LEU A 74 -9.40 2.49 -16.84
N PRO A 75 -8.74 1.48 -17.42
CA PRO A 75 -9.42 0.48 -18.25
C PRO A 75 -10.57 -0.23 -17.54
N LYS A 76 -10.51 -0.35 -16.20
CA LYS A 76 -11.55 -0.98 -15.38
C LYS A 76 -12.89 -0.26 -15.45
N LEU A 77 -12.88 1.06 -15.64
CA LEU A 77 -14.08 1.87 -15.77
C LEU A 77 -14.96 1.41 -16.95
N VAL A 78 -14.36 0.86 -18.02
CA VAL A 78 -15.08 0.30 -19.17
C VAL A 78 -16.09 -0.77 -18.76
N ARG A 79 -15.81 -1.54 -17.70
CA ARG A 79 -16.74 -2.57 -17.18
C ARG A 79 -17.98 -1.97 -16.55
N ILE A 80 -17.91 -0.72 -16.08
CA ILE A 80 -19.02 0.00 -15.46
C ILE A 80 -19.81 0.74 -16.54
N VAL A 81 -19.13 1.52 -17.37
CA VAL A 81 -19.78 2.50 -18.28
C VAL A 81 -19.97 1.99 -19.71
N GLY A 82 -19.45 0.80 -20.02
CA GLY A 82 -19.44 0.21 -21.34
C GLY A 82 -18.32 0.71 -22.25
N ARG A 83 -18.11 0.02 -23.38
CA ARG A 83 -17.15 0.43 -24.41
C ARG A 83 -17.61 1.73 -25.06
N GLN A 84 -16.68 2.68 -25.19
CA GLN A 84 -16.97 3.99 -25.77
C GLN A 84 -16.87 3.94 -27.31
N PRO A 85 -17.70 4.71 -28.05
CA PRO A 85 -17.67 4.73 -29.50
C PRO A 85 -16.29 5.12 -30.05
N ARG A 86 -15.80 4.39 -31.07
CA ARG A 86 -14.47 4.62 -31.68
C ARG A 86 -14.30 6.06 -32.24
N GLY A 87 -15.40 6.72 -32.62
CA GLY A 87 -15.45 8.09 -33.14
C GLY A 87 -15.49 9.21 -32.10
N ALA A 88 -15.59 8.90 -30.80
CA ALA A 88 -15.27 9.87 -29.76
C ALA A 88 -13.75 10.06 -29.76
N GLN A 89 -13.24 10.89 -30.66
CA GLN A 89 -11.82 11.25 -30.63
C GLN A 89 -11.58 12.03 -29.33
N PRO A 90 -10.63 11.62 -28.46
CA PRO A 90 -9.98 12.58 -27.61
C PRO A 90 -9.36 13.58 -28.58
N SER A 91 -9.83 14.83 -28.59
CA SER A 91 -9.10 15.89 -29.30
C SER A 91 -7.66 15.77 -28.84
N ALA A 92 -6.78 15.41 -29.77
CA ALA A 92 -5.38 15.09 -29.51
C ALA A 92 -4.66 16.37 -29.11
N VAL A 93 -4.87 16.81 -27.88
CA VAL A 93 -4.23 17.97 -27.29
C VAL A 93 -3.25 17.43 -26.27
N ARG A 94 -2.03 17.18 -26.72
CA ARG A 94 -0.89 16.86 -25.86
C ARG A 94 -0.55 18.09 -24.99
N GLY A 95 -0.07 17.87 -23.76
CA GLY A 95 0.40 18.92 -22.85
C GLY A 95 -0.57 19.29 -21.72
N VAL A 96 -0.51 20.54 -21.25
CA VAL A 96 -1.23 21.08 -20.07
C VAL A 96 -2.75 20.84 -20.13
N ASN A 97 -3.32 20.87 -21.33
CA ASN A 97 -4.76 20.63 -21.54
C ASN A 97 -5.20 19.20 -21.23
N ALA A 98 -4.31 18.20 -21.37
CA ALA A 98 -4.61 16.81 -20.99
C ALA A 98 -4.62 16.63 -19.46
N LYS A 99 -3.69 17.30 -18.75
CA LYS A 99 -3.64 17.32 -17.28
C LYS A 99 -4.91 17.94 -16.70
N ASN A 100 -5.24 19.17 -17.11
CA ASN A 100 -6.43 19.88 -16.62
C ASN A 100 -7.72 19.11 -16.94
N ARG A 101 -7.77 18.44 -18.11
CA ARG A 101 -8.90 17.58 -18.48
C ARG A 101 -9.00 16.35 -17.59
N PHE A 102 -7.88 15.69 -17.29
CA PHE A 102 -7.87 14.55 -16.36
C PHE A 102 -8.35 14.99 -14.97
N GLU A 103 -7.79 16.06 -14.40
CA GLU A 103 -8.19 16.59 -13.09
C GLU A 103 -9.69 16.94 -13.05
N TYR A 104 -10.19 17.63 -14.09
CA TYR A 104 -11.62 17.93 -14.21
C TYR A 104 -12.49 16.67 -14.24
N LEU A 105 -12.15 15.69 -15.09
CA LEU A 105 -12.91 14.45 -15.21
C LEU A 105 -12.82 13.60 -13.95
N PHE A 106 -11.68 13.64 -13.26
CA PHE A 106 -11.48 12.99 -11.98
C PHE A 106 -12.45 13.52 -10.92
N ARG A 107 -12.53 14.85 -10.78
CA ARG A 107 -13.48 15.53 -9.88
C ARG A 107 -14.92 15.15 -10.21
N ARG A 108 -15.29 15.23 -11.49
CA ARG A 108 -16.62 14.86 -11.99
C ARG A 108 -16.95 13.39 -11.72
N PHE A 109 -15.98 12.49 -11.87
CA PHE A 109 -16.15 11.08 -11.56
C PHE A 109 -16.41 10.86 -10.07
N LEU A 110 -15.59 11.44 -9.18
CA LEU A 110 -15.79 11.30 -7.74
C LEU A 110 -17.13 11.88 -7.28
N SER A 111 -17.51 13.06 -7.79
CA SER A 111 -18.81 13.67 -7.54
C SER A 111 -19.98 12.81 -8.04
N ALA A 112 -19.82 12.10 -9.16
CA ALA A 112 -20.84 11.19 -9.68
C ALA A 112 -21.01 9.94 -8.82
N VAL A 113 -19.93 9.46 -8.20
CA VAL A 113 -19.91 8.27 -7.35
C VAL A 113 -20.45 8.60 -5.95
N ALA A 114 -19.93 9.67 -5.33
CA ALA A 114 -20.30 10.11 -4.00
C ALA A 114 -21.74 10.63 -3.96
N SER A 115 -22.54 10.16 -3.00
CA SER A 115 -23.93 10.60 -2.83
C SER A 115 -24.36 10.61 -1.36
N PRO A 116 -25.50 11.24 -1.02
CA PRO A 116 -26.03 11.19 0.35
C PRO A 116 -26.32 9.77 0.84
N THR A 117 -26.59 8.84 -0.09
CA THR A 117 -26.86 7.43 0.21
C THR A 117 -25.58 6.59 0.25
N ARG A 118 -24.50 7.04 -0.39
CA ARG A 118 -23.21 6.36 -0.49
C ARG A 118 -22.07 7.40 -0.47
N PRO A 119 -21.69 7.92 0.71
CA PRO A 119 -20.54 8.81 0.82
C PRO A 119 -19.25 8.07 0.44
N LEU A 120 -18.28 8.81 -0.08
CA LEU A 120 -16.97 8.30 -0.48
C LEU A 120 -15.91 8.76 0.53
N CYS A 121 -15.14 7.83 1.06
CA CYS A 121 -13.91 8.09 1.81
C CYS A 121 -12.72 7.76 0.93
N LEU A 122 -11.97 8.79 0.52
CA LEU A 122 -10.72 8.68 -0.23
C LEU A 122 -9.55 8.77 0.73
N CYS A 123 -8.89 7.64 0.97
CA CYS A 123 -7.69 7.54 1.79
C CYS A 123 -6.45 7.49 0.89
N LEU A 124 -5.49 8.38 1.12
CA LEU A 124 -4.17 8.34 0.48
C LEU A 124 -3.09 8.10 1.54
N ASP A 125 -2.33 7.03 1.34
CA ASP A 125 -1.23 6.62 2.22
C ASP A 125 0.12 7.10 1.66
N ASP A 126 1.04 7.38 2.57
CA ASP A 126 2.36 7.95 2.32
C ASP A 126 2.38 9.23 1.45
N ILE A 127 1.51 10.20 1.77
CA ILE A 127 1.39 11.43 0.96
C ILE A 127 2.67 12.28 0.94
N GLN A 128 3.66 12.02 1.80
CA GLN A 128 4.98 12.65 1.72
C GLN A 128 5.70 12.34 0.40
N TRP A 129 5.38 11.21 -0.25
CA TRP A 129 5.92 10.85 -1.57
C TRP A 129 5.04 11.31 -2.73
N ALA A 130 4.01 12.13 -2.48
CA ALA A 130 3.11 12.59 -3.51
C ALA A 130 3.78 13.60 -4.45
N ASP A 131 3.51 13.46 -5.75
CA ASP A 131 3.90 14.48 -6.73
C ASP A 131 3.03 15.74 -6.60
N ALA A 132 3.57 16.89 -7.02
CA ALA A 132 2.88 18.17 -6.92
C ALA A 132 1.54 18.20 -7.69
N ALA A 133 1.40 17.44 -8.77
CA ALA A 133 0.15 17.38 -9.52
C ALA A 133 -0.93 16.61 -8.74
N SER A 134 -0.56 15.50 -8.11
CA SER A 134 -1.45 14.74 -7.22
C SER A 134 -1.96 15.58 -6.05
N MET A 135 -1.08 16.34 -5.38
CA MET A 135 -1.50 17.21 -4.28
C MET A 135 -2.34 18.40 -4.75
N GLY A 136 -2.03 18.97 -5.93
CA GLY A 136 -2.88 19.97 -6.57
C GLY A 136 -4.30 19.45 -6.86
N LEU A 137 -4.43 18.19 -7.29
CA LEU A 137 -5.74 17.55 -7.49
C LEU A 137 -6.48 17.37 -6.16
N VAL A 138 -5.83 16.90 -5.09
CA VAL A 138 -6.42 16.82 -3.74
C VAL A 138 -6.93 18.18 -3.30
N ARG A 139 -6.11 19.24 -3.41
CA ARG A 139 -6.50 20.62 -3.11
C ARG A 139 -7.75 21.02 -3.88
N SER A 140 -7.81 20.71 -5.18
CA SER A 140 -8.96 21.05 -6.02
C SER A 140 -10.25 20.30 -5.65
N LEU A 141 -10.13 19.06 -5.17
CA LEU A 141 -11.27 18.23 -4.75
C LEU A 141 -11.86 18.70 -3.43
N VAL A 142 -10.98 19.00 -2.48
CA VAL A 142 -11.34 19.43 -1.13
C VAL A 142 -11.95 20.83 -1.16
N ASN A 143 -11.48 21.71 -2.05
CA ASN A 143 -12.02 23.06 -2.26
C ASN A 143 -13.29 23.12 -3.15
N ASP A 144 -13.77 22.00 -3.66
CA ASP A 144 -14.94 21.96 -4.53
C ASP A 144 -16.21 21.73 -3.69
N SER A 145 -17.02 22.77 -3.54
CA SER A 145 -18.28 22.73 -2.78
C SER A 145 -19.32 21.78 -3.35
N SER A 146 -19.14 21.26 -4.57
CA SER A 146 -19.99 20.19 -5.11
C SER A 146 -19.68 18.80 -4.53
N ASN A 147 -18.53 18.62 -3.87
CA ASN A 147 -18.10 17.34 -3.28
C ASN A 147 -18.62 17.13 -1.84
N ARG A 148 -19.93 17.32 -1.63
CA ARG A 148 -20.57 17.31 -0.29
C ARG A 148 -20.57 15.96 0.43
N HIS A 149 -20.21 14.89 -0.26
CA HIS A 149 -20.23 13.52 0.27
C HIS A 149 -18.87 12.83 0.11
N LEU A 150 -17.79 13.61 0.06
CA LEU A 150 -16.42 13.16 -0.02
C LEU A 150 -15.70 13.46 1.31
N LEU A 151 -15.11 12.44 1.92
CA LEU A 151 -14.13 12.57 2.99
C LEU A 151 -12.75 12.25 2.43
N PHE A 152 -11.79 13.14 2.63
CA PHE A 152 -10.39 12.89 2.32
C PHE A 152 -9.63 12.56 3.61
N VAL A 153 -8.80 11.52 3.57
CA VAL A 153 -7.89 11.14 4.65
C VAL A 153 -6.49 10.96 4.07
N GLY A 154 -5.53 11.74 4.53
CA GLY A 154 -4.13 11.60 4.16
C GLY A 154 -3.31 11.07 5.34
N CYS A 155 -2.51 10.04 5.10
CA CYS A 155 -1.51 9.55 6.06
C CYS A 155 -0.11 9.94 5.57
N TYR A 156 0.73 10.44 6.47
CA TYR A 156 2.13 10.75 6.17
C TYR A 156 3.01 10.64 7.39
N ARG A 157 4.31 10.60 7.13
CA ARG A 157 5.38 10.65 8.11
C ARG A 157 5.86 12.09 8.27
N ASP A 158 5.74 12.62 9.48
CA ASP A 158 6.04 14.02 9.78
C ASP A 158 7.55 14.31 9.70
N ASP A 159 8.37 13.33 10.07
CA ASP A 159 9.83 13.32 10.03
C ASP A 159 10.41 13.32 8.60
N GLU A 160 9.64 12.87 7.61
CA GLU A 160 10.03 12.88 6.20
C GLU A 160 9.65 14.20 5.48
N LEU A 161 9.00 15.14 6.18
CA LEU A 161 8.53 16.41 5.63
C LEU A 161 9.25 17.59 6.30
N THR A 162 10.34 18.06 5.67
CA THR A 162 11.00 19.33 6.05
C THR A 162 10.06 20.54 5.93
N GLU A 163 10.43 21.66 6.55
CA GLU A 163 9.62 22.89 6.52
C GLU A 163 9.33 23.36 5.09
N ASP A 164 10.33 23.28 4.21
CA ASP A 164 10.23 23.65 2.80
C ASP A 164 9.65 22.54 1.89
N HIS A 165 9.13 21.45 2.47
CA HIS A 165 8.60 20.36 1.65
C HIS A 165 7.29 20.79 0.94
N PRO A 166 7.14 20.58 -0.39
CA PRO A 166 5.96 21.03 -1.13
C PRO A 166 4.62 20.51 -0.57
N VAL A 167 4.60 19.26 -0.10
CA VAL A 167 3.43 18.67 0.57
C VAL A 167 3.11 19.40 1.88
N ARG A 168 4.12 19.78 2.67
CA ARG A 168 3.95 20.52 3.93
C ARG A 168 3.28 21.86 3.68
N MET A 169 3.79 22.64 2.71
CA MET A 169 3.22 23.94 2.36
C MET A 169 1.75 23.81 1.97
N GLN A 170 1.41 22.83 1.13
CA GLN A 170 0.02 22.62 0.70
C GLN A 170 -0.91 22.18 1.83
N LEU A 171 -0.44 21.36 2.78
CA LEU A 171 -1.22 20.99 3.96
C LEU A 171 -1.49 22.21 4.86
N ASN A 172 -0.47 23.03 5.11
CA ASN A 172 -0.60 24.25 5.90
C ASN A 172 -1.57 25.24 5.26
N GLU A 173 -1.55 25.39 3.93
CA GLU A 173 -2.52 26.22 3.20
C GLU A 173 -3.97 25.72 3.37
N MET A 174 -4.18 24.40 3.31
CA MET A 174 -5.50 23.79 3.49
C MET A 174 -6.01 23.99 4.92
N GLU A 175 -5.13 23.86 5.92
CA GLU A 175 -5.45 24.12 7.33
C GLU A 175 -5.80 25.60 7.55
N ALA A 176 -5.00 26.53 7.01
CA ALA A 176 -5.23 27.97 7.14
C ALA A 176 -6.54 28.44 6.47
N SER A 177 -6.89 27.85 5.32
CA SER A 177 -8.14 28.13 4.59
C SER A 177 -9.38 27.67 5.37
N GLY A 178 -9.24 26.67 6.25
CA GLY A 178 -10.30 26.19 7.14
C GLY A 178 -10.51 27.04 8.40
N ALA A 179 -9.56 27.92 8.75
CA ALA A 179 -9.53 28.64 10.03
C ALA A 179 -10.18 30.05 10.00
N GLY A 180 -10.89 30.41 8.92
CA GLY A 180 -11.60 31.70 8.82
C GLY A 180 -10.75 32.89 8.35
N GLY A 181 -9.55 32.64 7.81
CA GLY A 181 -8.65 33.69 7.30
C GLY A 181 -8.90 34.08 5.84
N GLY A 182 -9.76 35.07 5.61
CA GLY A 182 -9.53 36.12 4.59
C GLY A 182 -9.87 35.87 3.10
N GLY A 183 -10.47 34.76 2.71
CA GLY A 183 -10.96 34.57 1.33
C GLY A 183 -12.37 33.99 1.35
N GLY A 184 -13.35 34.65 0.71
CA GLY A 184 -14.79 34.35 0.79
C GLY A 184 -15.28 33.00 0.20
N GLY A 185 -14.52 31.92 0.38
CA GLY A 185 -14.97 30.55 0.16
C GLY A 185 -15.38 29.88 1.47
N ASP A 186 -16.26 28.87 1.39
CA ASP A 186 -16.62 28.03 2.54
C ASP A 186 -15.35 27.39 3.13
N ALA A 187 -15.07 27.66 4.40
CA ALA A 187 -13.95 27.07 5.13
C ALA A 187 -14.11 25.55 5.20
N ILE A 188 -13.09 24.80 4.75
CA ILE A 188 -13.15 23.33 4.79
C ILE A 188 -12.66 22.85 6.17
N PRO A 189 -13.47 22.07 6.90
CA PRO A 189 -13.04 21.53 8.18
C PRO A 189 -11.90 20.53 7.98
N THR A 190 -10.71 20.89 8.48
CA THR A 190 -9.53 20.04 8.48
C THR A 190 -9.26 19.58 9.91
N THR A 191 -8.88 18.33 10.09
CA THR A 191 -8.49 17.78 11.40
C THR A 191 -7.20 17.00 11.24
N ARG A 192 -6.16 17.41 11.98
CA ARG A 192 -4.88 16.71 12.03
C ARG A 192 -4.85 15.82 13.27
N ILE A 193 -4.59 14.53 13.07
CA ILE A 193 -4.42 13.55 14.15
C ILE A 193 -2.96 13.14 14.18
N VAL A 194 -2.25 13.49 15.24
CA VAL A 194 -0.86 13.08 15.44
C VAL A 194 -0.85 11.73 16.14
N LEU A 195 -0.26 10.72 15.51
CA LEU A 195 -0.08 9.39 16.07
C LEU A 195 1.32 9.28 16.68
N GLY A 196 1.42 9.44 17.99
CA GLY A 196 2.66 9.25 18.74
C GLY A 196 2.97 7.77 19.00
N ASN A 197 4.13 7.53 19.62
CA ASN A 197 4.47 6.21 20.15
C ASN A 197 3.47 5.79 21.23
N MET A 198 3.27 4.48 21.38
CA MET A 198 2.40 3.91 22.41
C MET A 198 3.03 4.14 23.79
N ASP A 199 2.25 4.69 24.72
CA ASP A 199 2.63 4.70 26.12
C ASP A 199 2.75 3.28 26.69
N GLU A 200 3.33 3.17 27.88
CA GLU A 200 3.55 1.87 28.55
C GLU A 200 2.24 1.10 28.76
N ASP A 201 1.13 1.80 29.07
CA ASP A 201 -0.17 1.15 29.27
C ASP A 201 -0.75 0.63 27.94
N ALA A 202 -0.56 1.32 26.82
CA ALA A 202 -0.92 0.85 25.49
C ALA A 202 -0.07 -0.35 25.08
N VAL A 203 1.23 -0.35 25.37
CA VAL A 203 2.09 -1.53 25.19
C VAL A 203 1.59 -2.69 26.05
N ALA A 204 1.26 -2.46 27.32
CA ALA A 204 0.73 -3.48 28.22
C ALA A 204 -0.56 -4.11 27.69
N ARG A 205 -1.50 -3.30 27.19
CA ARG A 205 -2.72 -3.78 26.53
C ARG A 205 -2.41 -4.61 25.27
N CYS A 206 -1.42 -4.20 24.48
CA CYS A 206 -0.97 -4.95 23.30
C CYS A 206 -0.39 -6.34 23.68
N VAL A 207 0.50 -6.39 24.69
CA VAL A 207 1.11 -7.64 25.17
C VAL A 207 0.04 -8.57 25.77
N SER A 208 -0.80 -8.02 26.65
CA SER A 208 -1.97 -8.67 27.26
C SER A 208 -2.88 -9.32 26.22
N ALA A 209 -3.32 -8.54 25.21
CA ALA A 209 -4.16 -9.03 24.13
C ALA A 209 -3.48 -10.13 23.29
N ARG A 210 -2.16 -10.02 23.07
CA ARG A 210 -1.39 -10.98 22.28
C ARG A 210 -1.20 -12.31 23.00
N LEU A 211 -0.92 -12.27 24.31
CA LEU A 211 -0.71 -13.45 25.15
C LEU A 211 -2.03 -14.02 25.71
N ARG A 212 -3.13 -13.26 25.58
CA ARG A 212 -4.45 -13.57 26.17
C ARG A 212 -4.38 -13.72 27.69
N LEU A 213 -3.61 -12.85 28.33
CA LEU A 213 -3.42 -12.78 29.78
C LEU A 213 -3.84 -11.40 30.31
N PRO A 214 -4.35 -11.27 31.54
CA PRO A 214 -4.65 -9.97 32.13
C PRO A 214 -3.42 -9.07 32.23
N ASP A 215 -3.61 -7.76 32.05
CA ASP A 215 -2.55 -6.73 32.05
C ASP A 215 -1.62 -6.83 33.27
N ARG A 216 -2.16 -7.14 34.46
CA ARG A 216 -1.40 -7.30 35.70
C ARG A 216 -0.33 -8.40 35.62
N LEU A 217 -0.56 -9.45 34.83
CA LEU A 217 0.36 -10.58 34.69
C LEU A 217 1.41 -10.32 33.61
N THR A 218 1.13 -9.45 32.65
CA THR A 218 2.03 -9.12 31.54
C THR A 218 2.79 -7.82 31.75
N ARG A 219 2.58 -7.12 32.88
CA ARG A 219 3.10 -5.77 33.10
C ARG A 219 4.62 -5.73 33.07
N SER A 220 5.29 -6.66 33.74
CA SER A 220 6.77 -6.70 33.78
C SER A 220 7.37 -6.87 32.38
N LEU A 221 6.87 -7.82 31.60
CA LEU A 221 7.24 -7.98 30.20
C LEU A 221 6.92 -6.73 29.37
N ALA A 222 5.76 -6.12 29.57
CA ALA A 222 5.36 -4.91 28.86
C ALA A 222 6.27 -3.72 29.16
N THR A 223 6.77 -3.57 30.38
CA THR A 223 7.75 -2.55 30.77
C THR A 223 9.07 -2.75 30.01
N VAL A 224 9.59 -3.98 29.94
CA VAL A 224 10.80 -4.31 29.16
C VAL A 224 10.58 -3.99 27.68
N VAL A 225 9.46 -4.45 27.12
CA VAL A 225 9.09 -4.21 25.72
C VAL A 225 9.01 -2.71 25.44
N HIS A 226 8.29 -1.94 26.26
CA HIS A 226 8.16 -0.50 26.07
C HIS A 226 9.51 0.22 26.13
N ARG A 227 10.38 -0.12 27.10
CA ARG A 227 11.72 0.46 27.22
C ARG A 227 12.58 0.16 26.00
N LYS A 228 12.53 -1.08 25.51
CA LYS A 228 13.32 -1.55 24.36
C LYS A 228 12.84 -0.99 23.02
N THR A 229 11.58 -0.62 22.91
CA THR A 229 10.98 -0.19 21.65
C THR A 229 10.55 1.28 21.65
N LEU A 230 10.71 1.96 22.80
CA LEU A 230 10.21 3.32 23.06
C LEU A 230 8.74 3.52 22.64
N GLY A 231 7.93 2.47 22.80
CA GLY A 231 6.51 2.48 22.41
C GLY A 231 6.21 2.43 20.90
N ASN A 232 7.22 2.34 20.02
CA ASN A 232 6.96 2.23 18.58
C ASN A 232 6.21 0.93 18.26
N ALA A 233 4.99 1.01 17.72
CA ALA A 233 4.10 -0.14 17.54
C ALA A 233 4.66 -1.23 16.62
N PHE A 234 5.43 -0.84 15.60
CA PHE A 234 6.11 -1.78 14.72
C PHE A 234 7.19 -2.55 15.51
N PHE A 235 8.02 -1.84 16.27
CA PHE A 235 9.04 -2.44 17.10
C PHE A 235 8.50 -3.29 18.25
N VAL A 236 7.40 -2.91 18.90
CA VAL A 236 6.71 -3.75 19.89
C VAL A 236 6.36 -5.12 19.30
N THR A 237 5.78 -5.13 18.11
CA THR A 237 5.42 -6.37 17.40
C THR A 237 6.67 -7.17 17.04
N LEU A 238 7.70 -6.49 16.52
CA LEU A 238 8.94 -7.12 16.08
C LEU A 238 9.72 -7.74 17.24
N PHE A 239 9.82 -7.02 18.36
CA PHE A 239 10.54 -7.41 19.57
C PHE A 239 9.88 -8.62 20.22
N LEU A 240 8.55 -8.60 20.41
CA LEU A 240 7.80 -9.77 20.91
C LEU A 240 7.97 -11.00 20.02
N ALA A 241 7.95 -10.83 18.69
CA ALA A 241 8.22 -11.92 17.75
C ALA A 241 9.67 -12.43 17.87
N GLY A 242 10.64 -11.55 18.12
CA GLY A 242 12.04 -11.91 18.37
C GLY A 242 12.23 -12.71 19.67
N LEU A 243 11.59 -12.30 20.77
CA LEU A 243 11.61 -13.04 22.03
C LEU A 243 11.05 -14.46 21.84
N ALA A 244 9.98 -14.61 21.07
CA ALA A 244 9.41 -15.92 20.78
C ALA A 244 10.33 -16.79 19.88
N GLU A 245 11.00 -16.18 18.90
CA GLU A 245 11.95 -16.87 18.01
C GLU A 245 13.17 -17.40 18.77
N ASP A 246 13.69 -16.60 19.71
CA ASP A 246 14.84 -16.96 20.55
C ASP A 246 14.45 -17.76 21.81
N ARG A 247 13.17 -18.17 21.90
CA ARG A 247 12.61 -18.95 23.02
C ARG A 247 12.72 -18.27 24.39
N LEU A 248 12.87 -16.94 24.41
CA LEU A 248 12.82 -16.12 25.62
C LEU A 248 11.37 -15.80 26.04
N LEU A 249 10.40 -16.06 25.17
CA LEU A 249 8.96 -16.02 25.44
C LEU A 249 8.32 -17.29 24.89
N THR A 250 7.91 -18.19 25.77
CA THR A 250 7.38 -19.52 25.39
C THR A 250 6.09 -19.84 26.12
N PHE A 251 5.29 -20.72 25.53
CA PHE A 251 4.13 -21.30 26.19
C PHE A 251 4.52 -22.64 26.81
N ASP A 252 4.53 -22.70 28.14
CA ASP A 252 4.67 -23.93 28.91
C ASP A 252 3.34 -24.69 28.87
N ALA A 253 3.32 -25.79 28.11
CA ALA A 253 2.13 -26.60 27.92
C ALA A 253 1.77 -27.43 29.17
N GLU A 254 2.75 -27.78 30.00
CA GLU A 254 2.50 -28.55 31.23
C GLU A 254 1.91 -27.64 32.31
N GLY A 255 2.47 -26.44 32.46
CA GLY A 255 1.95 -25.41 33.35
C GLY A 255 0.78 -24.59 32.79
N MET A 256 0.39 -24.81 31.52
CA MET A 256 -0.62 -24.04 30.78
C MET A 256 -0.46 -22.51 30.90
N ARG A 257 0.78 -22.03 30.87
CA ARG A 257 1.12 -20.62 31.10
C ARG A 257 2.17 -20.11 30.13
N TRP A 258 2.17 -18.80 29.91
CA TRP A 258 3.31 -18.15 29.28
C TRP A 258 4.45 -18.01 30.29
N VAL A 259 5.67 -18.26 29.83
CA VAL A 259 6.91 -18.09 30.58
C VAL A 259 7.85 -17.23 29.75
N TRP A 260 8.49 -16.27 30.39
CA TRP A 260 9.52 -15.44 29.78
C TRP A 260 10.68 -15.18 30.74
N ASP A 261 11.83 -14.89 30.16
CA ASP A 261 13.03 -14.48 30.87
C ASP A 261 13.19 -12.96 30.72
N GLU A 262 12.97 -12.23 31.81
CA GLU A 262 13.02 -10.76 31.83
C GLU A 262 14.43 -10.23 31.66
N ASP A 263 15.41 -10.86 32.30
CA ASP A 263 16.82 -10.45 32.22
C ASP A 263 17.36 -10.67 30.81
N ALA A 264 17.02 -11.81 30.18
CA ALA A 264 17.40 -12.08 28.80
C ALA A 264 16.68 -11.15 27.81
N ALA A 265 15.41 -10.79 28.06
CA ALA A 265 14.70 -9.81 27.26
C ALA A 265 15.32 -8.41 27.40
N GLU A 266 15.73 -8.01 28.61
CA GLU A 266 16.43 -6.75 28.87
C GLU A 266 17.85 -6.75 28.30
N ALA A 267 18.54 -7.89 28.24
CA ALA A 267 19.87 -8.00 27.65
C ALA A 267 19.85 -7.97 26.11
N ARG A 268 18.69 -8.22 25.48
CA ARG A 268 18.57 -8.22 24.03
C ARG A 268 18.82 -6.82 23.46
N GLU A 269 19.77 -6.72 22.53
CA GLU A 269 20.04 -5.48 21.80
C GLU A 269 18.90 -5.14 20.82
N VAL A 270 18.56 -3.86 20.75
CA VAL A 270 17.65 -3.26 19.76
C VAL A 270 18.36 -2.03 19.24
N SER A 271 18.60 -1.94 17.93
CA SER A 271 19.12 -0.72 17.31
C SER A 271 17.99 0.30 17.13
N ASP A 272 18.33 1.59 17.21
CA ASP A 272 17.39 2.71 17.06
C ASP A 272 16.98 2.93 15.59
N ASP A 273 17.75 2.41 14.62
CA ASP A 273 17.39 2.46 13.20
C ASP A 273 16.59 1.21 12.80
N VAL A 274 15.29 1.41 12.56
CA VAL A 274 14.38 0.36 12.09
C VAL A 274 14.92 -0.34 10.84
N VAL A 275 15.51 0.40 9.92
CA VAL A 275 16.02 -0.14 8.66
C VAL A 275 17.23 -1.02 8.93
N GLU A 276 18.16 -0.62 9.80
CA GLU A 276 19.31 -1.45 10.18
C GLU A 276 18.90 -2.69 10.97
N VAL A 277 17.99 -2.56 11.94
CA VAL A 277 17.43 -3.72 12.68
C VAL A 277 16.80 -4.72 11.71
N MET A 278 16.00 -4.21 10.77
CA MET A 278 15.35 -5.05 9.76
C MET A 278 16.37 -5.66 8.81
N ALA A 279 17.39 -4.91 8.39
CA ALA A 279 18.43 -5.39 7.50
C ALA A 279 19.24 -6.51 8.17
N GLY A 280 19.67 -6.33 9.42
CA GLY A 280 20.35 -7.36 10.21
C GLY A 280 19.48 -8.61 10.40
N ARG A 281 18.18 -8.44 10.68
CA ARG A 281 17.24 -9.58 10.78
C ARG A 281 17.10 -10.30 9.45
N ILE A 282 16.98 -9.57 8.33
CA ILE A 282 16.89 -10.16 7.00
C ILE A 282 18.21 -10.89 6.64
N GLN A 283 19.36 -10.36 7.06
CA GLN A 283 20.66 -10.99 6.85
C GLN A 283 20.81 -12.31 7.63
N SER A 284 20.27 -12.39 8.86
CA SER A 284 20.33 -13.60 9.70
C SER A 284 19.33 -14.70 9.30
N MET A 285 18.41 -14.41 8.38
CA MET A 285 17.47 -15.39 7.85
C MET A 285 18.14 -16.42 6.92
N PRO A 286 17.52 -17.60 6.72
CA PRO A 286 17.95 -18.53 5.70
C PRO A 286 18.05 -17.86 4.33
N ARG A 287 19.06 -18.25 3.53
CA ARG A 287 19.37 -17.65 2.22
C ARG A 287 18.13 -17.50 1.32
N ALA A 288 17.24 -18.51 1.31
CA ALA A 288 15.99 -18.48 0.55
C ALA A 288 15.00 -17.39 1.01
N ALA A 289 14.83 -17.20 2.32
CA ALA A 289 13.95 -16.16 2.86
C ALA A 289 14.52 -14.76 2.60
N ARG A 290 15.84 -14.59 2.73
CA ARG A 290 16.53 -13.34 2.43
C ARG A 290 16.41 -12.97 0.94
N GLY A 291 16.77 -13.89 0.06
CA GLY A 291 16.68 -13.68 -1.39
C GLY A 291 15.25 -13.35 -1.84
N LEU A 292 14.25 -14.02 -1.25
CA LEU A 292 12.85 -13.74 -1.54
C LEU A 292 12.42 -12.32 -1.15
N LEU A 293 12.82 -11.84 0.03
CA LEU A 293 12.51 -10.48 0.48
C LEU A 293 13.22 -9.42 -0.38
N MET A 294 14.48 -9.65 -0.73
CA MET A 294 15.25 -8.76 -1.61
C MET A 294 14.62 -8.69 -3.01
N ALA A 295 14.27 -9.83 -3.61
CA ALA A 295 13.58 -9.87 -4.90
C ALA A 295 12.19 -9.19 -4.85
N ALA A 296 11.43 -9.43 -3.78
CA ALA A 296 10.14 -8.79 -3.57
C ALA A 296 10.26 -7.26 -3.43
N ALA A 297 11.35 -6.76 -2.83
CA ALA A 297 11.57 -5.34 -2.65
C ALA A 297 11.73 -4.59 -3.99
N CYS A 298 12.35 -5.24 -4.99
CA CYS A 298 12.46 -4.72 -6.36
C CYS A 298 11.11 -4.68 -7.09
N VAL A 299 10.20 -5.62 -6.82
CA VAL A 299 8.85 -5.64 -7.41
C VAL A 299 8.00 -4.48 -6.88
N GLY A 300 8.12 -4.19 -5.59
CA GLY A 300 7.43 -3.10 -4.91
C GLY A 300 6.70 -3.55 -3.64
N SER A 301 5.87 -2.66 -3.09
CA SER A 301 5.17 -2.90 -1.81
C SER A 301 4.16 -4.06 -1.85
N VAL A 302 3.67 -4.45 -3.04
CA VAL A 302 2.73 -5.54 -3.28
C VAL A 302 3.24 -6.43 -4.42
N PHE A 303 3.18 -7.75 -4.23
CA PHE A 303 3.72 -8.73 -5.18
C PHE A 303 2.87 -10.01 -5.23
N GLN A 304 2.81 -10.64 -6.41
CA GLN A 304 2.09 -11.89 -6.62
C GLN A 304 3.00 -13.10 -6.44
N TYR A 305 2.41 -14.21 -5.97
CA TYR A 305 3.09 -15.50 -5.90
C TYR A 305 3.72 -15.91 -7.24
N ALA A 306 2.97 -15.75 -8.34
CA ALA A 306 3.45 -16.09 -9.68
C ALA A 306 4.66 -15.24 -10.11
N THR A 307 4.68 -13.95 -9.76
CA THR A 307 5.82 -13.07 -10.02
C THR A 307 7.05 -13.52 -9.25
N LEU A 308 6.89 -13.86 -7.97
CA LEU A 308 8.00 -14.39 -7.16
C LEU A 308 8.51 -15.73 -7.70
N GLN A 309 7.60 -16.60 -8.15
CA GLN A 309 7.95 -17.87 -8.76
C GLN A 309 8.78 -17.66 -10.03
N SER A 310 8.36 -16.76 -10.94
CA SER A 310 9.14 -16.46 -12.14
C SER A 310 10.52 -15.87 -11.85
N LEU A 311 10.64 -15.02 -10.81
CA LEU A 311 11.91 -14.40 -10.44
C LEU A 311 12.93 -15.41 -9.87
N LEU A 312 12.45 -16.51 -9.29
CA LEU A 312 13.30 -17.53 -8.68
C LEU A 312 13.62 -18.69 -9.63
N SER A 313 12.77 -18.94 -10.63
CA SER A 313 12.95 -20.02 -11.60
C SER A 313 13.91 -19.68 -12.75
N ASP A 314 14.09 -18.41 -13.10
CA ASP A 314 14.97 -18.00 -14.21
C ASP A 314 16.36 -17.59 -13.70
N SER A 315 17.34 -18.50 -13.80
CA SER A 315 18.75 -18.24 -13.43
C SER A 315 19.59 -17.61 -14.55
N SER A 316 19.01 -17.31 -15.72
CA SER A 316 19.73 -16.82 -16.90
C SER A 316 19.02 -15.70 -17.69
N ALA A 317 17.94 -15.12 -17.18
CA ALA A 317 17.25 -14.02 -17.86
C ALA A 317 17.26 -12.77 -16.99
N GLY A 318 18.15 -11.83 -17.32
CA GLY A 318 17.94 -10.43 -16.96
C GLY A 318 16.51 -10.03 -17.31
N LEU A 319 15.76 -9.56 -16.32
CA LEU A 319 14.31 -9.38 -16.40
C LEU A 319 13.94 -8.24 -17.35
N SER A 320 13.65 -8.58 -18.60
CA SER A 320 12.91 -7.71 -19.52
C SER A 320 11.39 -7.62 -19.22
N VAL A 321 10.94 -8.03 -18.04
CA VAL A 321 9.51 -8.24 -17.72
C VAL A 321 8.79 -6.97 -17.24
N LEU A 322 9.47 -5.85 -16.98
CA LEU A 322 8.80 -4.61 -16.55
C LEU A 322 8.70 -3.49 -17.61
N GLY A 323 9.09 -3.72 -18.86
CA GLY A 323 8.71 -2.78 -19.91
C GLY A 323 9.27 -3.02 -21.31
N ARG A 324 8.75 -3.98 -22.08
CA ARG A 324 8.82 -3.92 -23.56
C ARG A 324 7.61 -4.57 -24.23
N ARG A 325 6.76 -3.73 -24.83
CA ARG A 325 6.01 -4.05 -26.06
C ARG A 325 6.28 -2.93 -27.08
N SER A 326 6.78 -3.34 -28.26
CA SER A 326 7.24 -2.55 -29.43
C SER A 326 8.64 -1.94 -29.23
N SER A 327 9.59 -1.98 -30.17
CA SER A 327 9.66 -2.37 -31.58
C SER A 327 11.13 -2.66 -31.94
N GLY A 328 11.39 -3.40 -33.03
CA GLY A 328 12.66 -4.07 -33.30
C GLY A 328 13.81 -3.25 -33.93
N GLY A 329 14.92 -3.96 -34.17
CA GLY A 329 16.08 -3.54 -34.96
C GLY A 329 17.40 -3.60 -34.17
N GLY A 330 18.25 -4.62 -34.39
CA GLY A 330 19.65 -4.65 -33.92
C GLY A 330 20.61 -3.91 -34.88
N PRO A 331 21.95 -4.16 -34.86
CA PRO A 331 22.72 -5.04 -33.95
C PRO A 331 24.15 -4.52 -33.54
N GLN A 332 24.85 -5.38 -32.78
CA GLN A 332 26.32 -5.59 -32.67
C GLN A 332 27.18 -4.81 -31.65
N GLY A 333 27.90 -5.61 -30.84
CA GLY A 333 29.32 -5.42 -30.52
C GLY A 333 29.63 -4.91 -29.11
N GLU A 334 30.03 -5.81 -28.20
CA GLU A 334 31.30 -5.78 -27.45
C GLU A 334 31.26 -6.76 -26.28
N GLU A 335 32.19 -7.71 -26.32
CA GLU A 335 32.49 -8.65 -25.24
C GLU A 335 33.22 -7.88 -24.13
N HIS A 336 32.57 -7.69 -22.98
CA HIS A 336 33.26 -7.37 -21.74
C HIS A 336 33.34 -8.62 -20.86
N GLU A 337 34.52 -9.24 -20.86
CA GLU A 337 34.97 -10.18 -19.83
C GLU A 337 34.95 -9.50 -18.46
N GLY A 338 34.40 -10.19 -17.45
CA GLY A 338 34.63 -9.85 -16.04
C GLY A 338 33.42 -9.40 -15.22
N THR A 339 32.18 -9.73 -15.60
CA THR A 339 31.03 -9.57 -14.69
C THR A 339 30.72 -10.92 -14.04
N SER A 340 31.01 -11.07 -12.75
CA SER A 340 30.49 -12.20 -11.96
C SER A 340 28.96 -12.07 -11.96
N ALA A 341 28.29 -12.88 -12.77
CA ALA A 341 26.84 -12.86 -12.91
C ALA A 341 26.20 -13.13 -11.54
N PHE A 342 25.42 -12.17 -11.04
CA PHE A 342 24.69 -12.31 -9.80
C PHE A 342 23.51 -13.25 -10.02
N HIS A 343 23.72 -14.53 -9.69
CA HIS A 343 22.66 -15.52 -9.79
C HIS A 343 21.72 -15.45 -8.58
N LEU A 344 20.65 -14.66 -8.70
CA LEU A 344 19.51 -14.65 -7.77
C LEU A 344 18.76 -16.00 -7.70
N GLY A 345 19.08 -16.95 -8.60
CA GLY A 345 18.52 -18.31 -8.63
C GLY A 345 19.53 -19.46 -8.40
N ALA A 346 20.83 -19.29 -8.65
CA ALA A 346 21.77 -20.41 -8.57
C ALA A 346 22.06 -20.80 -7.11
N GLY A 347 21.50 -21.93 -6.70
CA GLY A 347 21.69 -22.53 -5.38
C GLY A 347 20.71 -22.05 -4.31
N LEU A 348 19.62 -21.38 -4.68
CA LEU A 348 18.57 -20.97 -3.74
C LEU A 348 17.46 -22.00 -3.57
N VAL A 349 17.23 -22.88 -4.56
CA VAL A 349 16.23 -23.97 -4.50
C VAL A 349 16.66 -25.10 -5.46
N ASP A 350 16.49 -26.37 -5.04
CA ASP A 350 16.83 -27.58 -5.80
C ASP A 350 15.63 -28.01 -6.67
N SER A 351 15.88 -28.27 -7.96
CA SER A 351 14.97 -28.08 -9.12
C SER A 351 13.87 -29.14 -9.32
N SER A 352 13.26 -29.62 -8.24
CA SER A 352 12.06 -30.47 -8.31
C SER A 352 11.01 -30.21 -7.22
N ASN A 353 11.26 -29.26 -6.31
CA ASN A 353 10.43 -28.99 -5.12
C ASN A 353 10.05 -27.49 -4.95
N ASP A 354 10.11 -26.72 -6.03
CA ASP A 354 10.16 -25.26 -6.04
C ASP A 354 8.91 -24.60 -5.43
N ASP A 355 7.72 -25.16 -5.68
CA ASP A 355 6.46 -24.59 -5.22
C ASP A 355 6.23 -24.78 -3.71
N ALA A 356 6.56 -25.97 -3.19
CA ALA A 356 6.42 -26.27 -1.77
C ALA A 356 7.46 -25.52 -0.92
N ALA A 357 8.68 -25.37 -1.42
CA ALA A 357 9.75 -24.62 -0.76
C ALA A 357 9.43 -23.11 -0.70
N LEU A 358 8.93 -22.52 -1.80
CA LEU A 358 8.48 -21.13 -1.84
C LEU A 358 7.31 -20.90 -0.89
N ALA A 359 6.30 -21.78 -0.91
CA ALA A 359 5.15 -21.70 -0.01
C ALA A 359 5.55 -21.77 1.48
N LYS A 360 6.48 -22.66 1.84
CA LYS A 360 7.01 -22.79 3.21
C LYS A 360 7.77 -21.53 3.64
N THR A 361 8.56 -20.96 2.73
CA THR A 361 9.31 -19.71 2.97
C THR A 361 8.36 -18.54 3.20
N LEU A 362 7.35 -18.37 2.33
CA LEU A 362 6.31 -17.35 2.51
C LEU A 362 5.51 -17.54 3.80
N GLN A 363 5.19 -18.78 4.18
CA GLN A 363 4.53 -19.07 5.45
C GLN A 363 5.39 -18.66 6.66
N ARG A 364 6.72 -18.85 6.59
CA ARG A 364 7.64 -18.37 7.62
C ARG A 364 7.64 -16.84 7.68
N LEU A 365 7.76 -16.16 6.54
CA LEU A 365 7.74 -14.69 6.47
C LEU A 365 6.41 -14.10 6.99
N LEU A 366 5.28 -14.75 6.71
CA LEU A 366 3.97 -14.39 7.28
C LEU A 366 3.93 -14.55 8.80
N LYS A 367 4.45 -15.66 9.34
CA LYS A 367 4.51 -15.90 10.79
C LYS A 367 5.39 -14.88 11.51
N LEU A 368 6.49 -14.48 10.87
CA LEU A 368 7.39 -13.44 11.37
C LEU A 368 6.82 -12.02 11.24
N GLY A 369 5.64 -11.86 10.62
CA GLY A 369 5.01 -10.55 10.41
C GLY A 369 5.80 -9.64 9.47
N LEU A 370 6.61 -10.21 8.57
CA LEU A 370 7.43 -9.45 7.63
C LEU A 370 6.65 -9.09 6.36
N ILE A 371 5.72 -9.97 6.02
CA ILE A 371 4.80 -9.82 4.91
C ILE A 371 3.39 -10.13 5.41
N ASN A 372 2.38 -9.60 4.72
CA ASN A 372 0.98 -9.90 4.94
C ASN A 372 0.38 -10.48 3.67
N ARG A 373 -0.53 -11.45 3.82
CA ARG A 373 -1.33 -11.96 2.70
C ARG A 373 -2.49 -10.99 2.45
N LEU A 374 -2.65 -10.53 1.20
CA LEU A 374 -3.79 -9.71 0.84
C LEU A 374 -5.03 -10.60 0.71
N SER A 375 -6.14 -10.20 1.34
CA SER A 375 -7.45 -10.82 1.10
C SER A 375 -7.93 -10.47 -0.31
N HIS A 376 -8.89 -11.24 -0.83
CA HIS A 376 -9.47 -11.01 -2.16
C HIS A 376 -9.97 -9.57 -2.34
N SER A 377 -10.41 -8.88 -1.28
CA SER A 377 -10.86 -7.48 -1.35
C SER A 377 -9.73 -6.47 -1.60
N TYR A 378 -8.50 -6.76 -1.19
CA TYR A 378 -7.32 -5.92 -1.46
C TYR A 378 -6.60 -6.30 -2.76
N ALA A 379 -6.65 -7.59 -3.15
CA ALA A 379 -6.07 -8.04 -4.42
C ALA A 379 -6.72 -7.35 -5.64
N HIS A 380 -7.98 -6.93 -5.49
CA HIS A 380 -8.75 -6.24 -6.52
C HIS A 380 -8.33 -4.78 -6.75
N SER A 381 -7.93 -4.02 -5.70
CA SER A 381 -7.61 -2.58 -5.81
C SER A 381 -6.27 -2.29 -6.47
N SER A 382 -5.36 -3.26 -6.46
CA SER A 382 -4.16 -3.25 -7.27
C SER A 382 -4.48 -3.82 -8.65
N SER A 383 -3.98 -3.21 -9.72
CA SER A 383 -4.27 -3.46 -11.15
C SER A 383 -4.02 -4.88 -11.69
N TRP A 384 -3.97 -5.89 -10.83
CA TRP A 384 -3.60 -7.25 -11.14
C TRP A 384 -4.86 -8.11 -11.32
N GLY A 385 -5.19 -8.43 -12.57
CA GLY A 385 -6.21 -9.42 -12.88
C GLY A 385 -5.73 -10.81 -12.50
N GLY A 386 -6.55 -11.54 -11.73
CA GLY A 386 -6.38 -12.97 -11.47
C GLY A 386 -6.33 -13.30 -9.98
N GLY A 387 -7.12 -14.27 -9.54
CA GLY A 387 -7.22 -14.77 -8.15
C GLY A 387 -5.97 -15.49 -7.62
N GLY A 388 -4.78 -14.99 -7.96
CA GLY A 388 -3.51 -15.47 -7.42
C GLY A 388 -3.28 -15.04 -5.97
N LYS A 389 -2.48 -15.81 -5.23
CA LYS A 389 -2.05 -15.43 -3.87
C LYS A 389 -1.19 -14.17 -3.95
N ALA A 390 -1.68 -13.05 -3.43
CA ALA A 390 -0.95 -11.78 -3.37
C ALA A 390 -0.47 -11.50 -1.94
N TYR A 391 0.70 -10.88 -1.85
CA TYR A 391 1.34 -10.52 -0.59
C TYR A 391 1.79 -9.06 -0.63
N LYS A 392 1.98 -8.46 0.54
CA LYS A 392 2.58 -7.15 0.69
C LYS A 392 3.60 -7.16 1.82
N PHE A 393 4.58 -6.26 1.81
CA PHE A 393 5.38 -6.02 3.00
C PHE A 393 4.48 -5.59 4.15
N ALA A 394 4.79 -6.06 5.36
CA ALA A 394 4.02 -5.65 6.54
C ALA A 394 4.26 -4.18 6.89
N HIS A 395 5.43 -3.65 6.51
CA HIS A 395 5.82 -2.25 6.71
C HIS A 395 6.83 -1.82 5.66
N ASP A 396 6.82 -0.55 5.24
CA ASP A 396 7.73 -0.07 4.18
C ASP A 396 9.19 -0.07 4.62
N ARG A 397 9.45 0.10 5.93
CA ARG A 397 10.82 -0.03 6.48
C ARG A 397 11.41 -1.43 6.24
N ILE A 398 10.57 -2.47 6.16
CA ILE A 398 11.02 -3.83 5.79
C ILE A 398 11.41 -3.88 4.31
N GLN A 399 10.61 -3.25 3.45
CA GLN A 399 10.93 -3.14 2.03
C GLN A 399 12.22 -2.34 1.82
N GLN A 400 12.37 -1.21 2.50
CA GLN A 400 13.58 -0.37 2.47
C GLN A 400 14.80 -1.15 2.98
N ALA A 401 14.67 -1.92 4.06
CA ALA A 401 15.75 -2.75 4.58
C ALA A 401 16.11 -3.90 3.63
N ALA A 402 15.13 -4.58 3.05
CA ALA A 402 15.38 -5.60 2.04
C ALA A 402 16.07 -5.00 0.79
N TYR A 403 15.67 -3.79 0.41
CA TYR A 403 16.23 -3.07 -0.73
C TYR A 403 17.64 -2.53 -0.45
N SER A 404 17.92 -2.09 0.78
CA SER A 404 19.22 -1.56 1.17
C SER A 404 20.31 -2.63 1.14
N LEU A 405 19.94 -3.89 1.33
CA LEU A 405 20.82 -5.06 1.23
C LEU A 405 21.24 -5.41 -0.21
N LEU A 406 20.61 -4.82 -1.22
CA LEU A 406 21.01 -4.97 -2.61
C LEU A 406 22.22 -4.09 -2.92
N SER A 407 23.22 -4.62 -3.60
CA SER A 407 24.35 -3.84 -4.13
C SER A 407 23.89 -2.88 -5.26
N GLU A 408 24.69 -1.86 -5.57
CA GLU A 408 24.35 -0.91 -6.66
C GLU A 408 24.19 -1.62 -8.02
N ALA A 409 25.02 -2.63 -8.29
CA ALA A 409 24.93 -3.46 -9.49
C ALA A 409 23.62 -4.26 -9.55
N GLU A 410 23.21 -4.84 -8.41
CA GLU A 410 21.96 -5.61 -8.30
C GLU A 410 20.72 -4.74 -8.47
N ARG A 411 20.77 -3.49 -7.98
CA ARG A 411 19.69 -2.51 -8.21
C ARG A 411 19.60 -2.13 -9.68
N ALA A 412 20.74 -1.93 -10.36
CA ALA A 412 20.78 -1.56 -11.77
C ALA A 412 20.22 -2.66 -12.68
N GLU A 413 20.53 -3.94 -12.40
CA GLU A 413 20.06 -5.09 -13.20
C GLU A 413 18.55 -5.34 -13.08
N MET A 414 17.94 -4.93 -11.96
CA MET A 414 16.52 -5.17 -11.67
C MET A 414 15.61 -4.00 -12.08
N HIS A 415 16.16 -2.80 -12.32
CA HIS A 415 15.41 -1.59 -12.64
C HIS A 415 15.49 -1.15 -14.12
N TYR A 416 16.16 -1.90 -14.99
CA TYR A 416 16.36 -1.56 -16.41
C TYR A 416 15.42 -2.25 -17.40
#